data_AF-A0A932LYJ2-F1
#
_entry.id   AF-A0A932LYJ2-F1
#
_cell.length_a   1.000
_cell.length_b   1.000
_cell.length_c   1.000
_cell.angle_alpha   90.00
_cell.angle_beta   90.00
_cell.angle_gamma   90.00
#
_symmetry.space_group_name_H-M   'P 1'
#
loop_
_entity.id
_entity.type
_entity.pdbx_description
1 polymer ?
#
loop_
_entity_poly.entity_id
_entity_poly.type
_entity_poly.pdbx_seq_one_letter_code
_entity_poly.pdbx_strand_id
1 'polypeptide(L)'
;MSLYDFFKFLHILTVVFMAAPLYNLVVVNERARFGKAHLQVDQYFENLIRGNSIRCYIFQLTALATGLLLISLQGSLTPLFTNWILLVKFLLLLVLTLSLVHFSLQPQIDGLLAKAEGDALPQAIAAQIGPLRLRRKRLAATCLFLVITTVLLGLQVVSRFAASLTVILIVLAALFAWRVYRSRIPYGWV
;
A
#
# COMPACT_ATOMS: atom_id res chain seq x y z
N MET A 1 -8.98 9.80 -29.34
CA MET A 1 -8.19 9.06 -28.33
C MET A 1 -8.57 7.59 -28.45
N SER A 2 -7.62 6.68 -28.64
CA SER A 2 -7.96 5.26 -28.76
C SER A 2 -8.41 4.71 -27.40
N LEU A 3 -9.20 3.63 -27.40
CA LEU A 3 -9.59 2.94 -26.17
C LEU A 3 -8.37 2.48 -25.36
N TYR A 4 -7.31 2.09 -26.07
CA TYR A 4 -6.01 1.74 -25.49
C TYR A 4 -5.38 2.93 -24.74
N ASP A 5 -5.33 4.13 -25.36
CA ASP A 5 -4.77 5.33 -24.73
C ASP A 5 -5.54 5.75 -23.48
N PHE A 6 -6.87 5.62 -23.52
CA PHE A 6 -7.73 5.88 -22.35
C PHE A 6 -7.39 4.97 -21.17
N PHE A 7 -7.34 3.65 -21.40
CA PHE A 7 -6.98 2.70 -20.33
C PHE A 7 -5.54 2.84 -19.89
N LYS A 8 -4.62 3.22 -20.78
CA LYS A 8 -3.22 3.48 -20.45
C LYS A 8 -3.10 4.69 -19.51
N PHE A 9 -3.80 5.78 -19.83
CA PHE A 9 -3.88 6.95 -18.97
C PHE A 9 -4.45 6.58 -17.59
N LEU A 10 -5.59 5.88 -17.56
CA LEU A 10 -6.24 5.48 -16.30
C LEU A 10 -5.34 4.56 -15.46
N HIS A 11 -4.66 3.60 -16.09
CA HIS A 11 -3.73 2.69 -15.43
C HIS A 11 -2.58 3.45 -14.77
N ILE A 12 -1.94 4.36 -15.51
CA ILE A 12 -0.82 5.17 -15.00
C ILE A 12 -1.28 6.07 -13.86
N LEU A 13 -2.40 6.78 -14.04
CA LEU A 13 -2.96 7.68 -13.02
C LEU A 13 -3.26 6.94 -11.71
N THR A 14 -3.84 5.74 -11.83
CA THR A 14 -4.15 4.89 -10.68
C THR A 14 -2.89 4.47 -9.93
N VAL A 15 -1.84 4.07 -10.65
CA VAL A 15 -0.55 3.69 -10.05
C VAL A 15 0.10 4.88 -9.33
N VAL A 16 0.01 6.09 -9.89
CA VAL A 16 0.51 7.33 -9.24
C VAL A 16 -0.22 7.59 -7.91
N PHE A 17 -1.53 7.39 -7.85
CA PHE A 17 -2.30 7.58 -6.61
C PHE A 17 -2.16 6.44 -5.59
N MET A 18 -1.52 5.32 -5.95
CA MET A 18 -1.31 4.17 -5.06
C MET A 18 -0.18 4.39 -4.02
N ALA A 19 -0.09 5.61 -3.47
CA ALA A 19 0.85 6.01 -2.42
C ALA A 19 0.30 5.82 -0.99
N ALA A 20 -0.91 5.28 -0.85
CA ALA A 20 -1.54 5.06 0.45
C ALA A 20 -0.72 4.26 1.49
N PRO A 21 0.10 3.24 1.12
CA PRO A 21 0.95 2.56 2.09
C PRO A 21 1.99 3.50 2.73
N LEU A 22 2.56 4.42 1.94
CA LEU A 22 3.47 5.45 2.41
C LEU A 22 2.77 6.39 3.39
N TYR A 23 1.63 6.96 3.00
CA TYR A 23 0.87 7.88 3.84
C TYR A 23 0.41 7.22 5.15
N ASN A 24 -0.01 5.96 5.12
CA ASN A 24 -0.40 5.24 6.33
C ASN A 24 0.77 5.06 7.30
N LEU A 25 1.98 4.79 6.81
CA LEU A 25 3.16 4.70 7.67
C LEU A 25 3.54 6.07 8.26
N VAL A 26 3.45 7.14 7.45
CA VAL A 26 3.67 8.52 7.91
C VAL A 26 2.69 8.87 9.04
N VAL A 27 1.40 8.64 8.81
CA VAL A 27 0.33 8.92 9.78
C VAL A 27 0.52 8.12 11.07
N VAL A 28 0.89 6.84 10.98
CA VAL A 28 1.19 6.01 12.17
C VAL A 28 2.39 6.55 12.95
N ASN A 29 3.43 7.02 12.27
CA ASN A 29 4.61 7.56 12.93
C ASN A 29 4.37 8.96 13.52
N GLU A 30 3.53 9.79 12.90
CA GLU A 30 3.11 11.08 13.47
C GLU A 30 2.21 10.88 14.69
N ARG A 31 1.26 9.94 14.64
CA ARG A 31 0.44 9.56 15.80
C ARG A 31 1.29 9.21 17.03
N ALA A 32 2.42 8.52 16.84
CA ALA A 32 3.31 8.15 17.94
C ALA A 32 3.87 9.35 18.73
N ARG A 33 3.89 10.56 18.15
CA ARG A 33 4.34 11.79 18.83
C ARG A 33 3.39 12.24 19.93
N PHE A 34 2.12 11.90 19.82
CA PHE A 34 1.09 12.30 20.79
C PHE A 34 1.09 11.41 22.04
N GLY A 35 1.90 10.33 22.07
CA GLY A 35 1.99 9.44 23.23
C GLY A 35 0.61 8.87 23.62
N LYS A 36 0.21 9.09 24.89
CA LYS A 36 -1.14 8.79 25.38
C LYS A 36 -2.10 9.92 24.97
N ALA A 37 -2.45 9.94 23.69
CA ALA A 37 -3.38 10.93 23.15
C ALA A 37 -4.80 10.73 23.70
N HIS A 38 -5.59 11.81 23.68
CA HIS A 38 -7.04 11.74 23.91
C HIS A 38 -7.69 10.76 22.92
N LEU A 39 -8.74 10.04 23.36
CA LEU A 39 -9.39 9.00 22.56
C LEU A 39 -9.87 9.53 21.19
N GLN A 40 -10.41 10.75 21.14
CA GLN A 40 -10.85 11.39 19.89
C GLN A 40 -9.69 11.60 18.90
N VAL A 41 -8.51 11.99 19.40
CA VAL A 41 -7.30 12.14 18.57
C VAL A 41 -6.85 10.79 18.05
N ASP A 42 -6.88 9.76 18.91
CA ASP A 42 -6.57 8.39 18.52
C ASP A 42 -7.50 7.89 17.40
N GLN A 43 -8.80 8.07 17.57
CA GLN A 43 -9.83 7.71 16.59
C GLN A 43 -9.68 8.49 15.29
N TYR A 44 -9.32 9.77 15.33
CA TYR A 44 -9.05 10.56 14.14
C TYR A 44 -7.93 9.94 13.28
N PHE A 45 -6.81 9.59 13.90
CA PHE A 45 -5.69 8.94 13.20
C PHE A 45 -6.09 7.57 12.63
N GLU A 46 -6.86 6.78 13.39
CA GLU A 46 -7.36 5.48 12.94
C GLU A 46 -8.32 5.59 11.75
N ASN A 47 -9.23 6.56 11.78
CA ASN A 47 -10.15 6.84 10.68
C ASN A 47 -9.38 7.25 9.40
N LEU A 48 -8.31 8.02 9.54
CA LEU A 48 -7.46 8.41 8.41
C LEU A 48 -6.75 7.19 7.79
N ILE A 49 -6.17 6.31 8.63
CA ILE A 49 -5.49 5.09 8.19
C ILE A 49 -6.48 4.12 7.51
N ARG A 50 -7.69 3.99 8.06
CA ARG A 50 -8.78 3.20 7.47
C ARG A 50 -9.14 3.72 6.08
N GLY A 51 -9.44 5.01 5.97
CA GLY A 51 -9.85 5.63 4.71
C GLY A 51 -8.82 5.45 3.60
N ASN A 52 -7.54 5.63 3.92
CA ASN A 52 -6.44 5.41 2.98
C ASN A 52 -6.31 3.95 2.55
N SER A 53 -6.55 2.99 3.45
CA SER A 53 -6.49 1.57 3.12
C SER A 53 -7.58 1.18 2.10
N ILE A 54 -8.79 1.72 2.25
CA ILE A 54 -9.91 1.53 1.29
C ILE A 54 -9.56 2.11 -0.07
N ARG A 55 -9.08 3.37 -0.12
CA ARG A 55 -8.68 4.03 -1.36
C ARG A 55 -7.60 3.23 -2.10
N CYS A 56 -6.61 2.72 -1.36
CA CYS A 56 -5.56 1.89 -1.94
C CYS A 56 -6.09 0.59 -2.55
N TYR A 57 -7.04 -0.07 -1.87
CA TYR A 57 -7.68 -1.29 -2.40
C TYR A 57 -8.42 -1.00 -3.71
N ILE A 58 -9.16 0.11 -3.78
CA ILE A 58 -9.83 0.55 -5.01
C ILE A 58 -8.79 0.82 -6.11
N PHE A 59 -7.70 1.54 -5.82
CA PHE A 59 -6.65 1.78 -6.81
C PHE A 59 -5.96 0.51 -7.27
N GLN A 60 -5.69 -0.44 -6.37
CA GLN A 60 -5.12 -1.73 -6.74
C GLN A 60 -6.04 -2.52 -7.67
N LEU A 61 -7.35 -2.57 -7.37
CA LEU A 61 -8.34 -3.22 -8.21
C LEU A 61 -8.43 -2.54 -9.60
N THR A 62 -8.45 -1.22 -9.63
CA THR A 62 -8.46 -0.45 -10.88
C THR A 62 -7.17 -0.71 -11.69
N ALA A 63 -6.00 -0.75 -11.05
CA ALA A 63 -4.74 -1.06 -11.72
C ALA A 63 -4.72 -2.49 -12.29
N LEU A 64 -5.28 -3.46 -11.56
CA LEU A 64 -5.44 -4.83 -12.03
C LEU A 64 -6.37 -4.91 -13.25
N ALA A 65 -7.57 -4.34 -13.15
CA ALA A 65 -8.56 -4.36 -14.21
C ALA A 65 -8.05 -3.67 -15.48
N THR A 66 -7.52 -2.44 -15.33
CA THR A 66 -6.96 -1.69 -16.46
C THR A 66 -5.74 -2.37 -17.08
N GLY A 67 -4.89 -3.03 -16.27
CA GLY A 67 -3.76 -3.81 -16.77
C GLY A 67 -4.19 -5.00 -17.63
N LEU A 68 -5.20 -5.76 -17.20
CA LEU A 68 -5.76 -6.87 -17.96
C LEU A 68 -6.41 -6.38 -19.27
N LEU A 69 -7.17 -5.29 -19.22
CA LEU A 69 -7.78 -4.68 -20.40
C LEU A 69 -6.73 -4.23 -21.41
N LEU A 70 -5.64 -3.60 -20.96
CA LEU A 70 -4.54 -3.19 -21.84
C LEU A 70 -3.86 -4.34 -22.57
N ILE A 71 -3.71 -5.50 -21.91
CA ILE A 71 -3.17 -6.71 -22.54
C ILE A 71 -4.22 -7.29 -23.50
N SER A 72 -5.48 -7.39 -23.08
CA SER A 72 -6.56 -7.93 -23.91
C SER A 72 -6.80 -7.11 -25.19
N LEU A 73 -6.67 -5.78 -25.13
CA LEU A 73 -6.82 -4.90 -26.29
C LEU A 73 -5.73 -5.08 -27.34
N GLN A 74 -4.63 -5.77 -27.00
CA GLN A 74 -3.59 -6.17 -27.96
C GLN A 74 -3.91 -7.51 -28.65
N GLY A 75 -5.09 -8.09 -28.39
CA GLY A 75 -5.63 -9.26 -29.10
C GLY A 75 -5.38 -10.61 -28.41
N SER A 76 -4.66 -10.65 -27.29
CA SER A 76 -4.45 -11.90 -26.54
C SER A 76 -3.99 -11.66 -25.10
N LEU A 77 -4.42 -12.52 -24.17
CA LEU A 77 -3.92 -12.59 -22.79
C LEU A 77 -2.68 -13.49 -22.64
N THR A 78 -2.26 -14.21 -23.69
CA THR A 78 -1.06 -15.07 -23.66
C THR A 78 0.19 -14.37 -23.12
N PRO A 79 0.48 -13.09 -23.44
CA PRO A 79 1.64 -12.38 -22.89
C PRO A 79 1.67 -12.30 -21.35
N LEU A 80 0.51 -12.38 -20.69
CA LEU A 80 0.43 -12.39 -19.22
C LEU A 80 1.15 -13.60 -18.61
N PHE A 81 1.12 -14.74 -19.31
CA PHE A 81 1.70 -16.01 -18.83
C PHE A 81 3.06 -16.32 -19.46
N THR A 82 3.35 -15.77 -20.64
CA THR A 82 4.64 -16.00 -21.32
C THR A 82 5.71 -14.96 -20.98
N ASN A 83 5.31 -13.76 -20.55
CA ASN A 83 6.25 -12.75 -20.08
C ASN A 83 6.37 -12.79 -18.56
N TRP A 84 7.52 -13.22 -18.05
CA TRP A 84 7.74 -13.37 -16.61
C TRP A 84 7.59 -12.05 -15.83
N ILE A 85 7.87 -10.89 -16.44
CA ILE A 85 7.72 -9.58 -15.79
C ILE A 85 6.24 -9.26 -15.60
N LEU A 86 5.42 -9.49 -16.63
CA LEU A 86 3.97 -9.31 -16.54
C LEU A 86 3.34 -10.28 -15.56
N LEU A 87 3.78 -11.54 -15.58
CA LEU A 87 3.31 -12.56 -14.66
C LEU A 87 3.63 -12.19 -13.20
N VAL A 88 4.88 -11.81 -12.91
CA VAL A 88 5.28 -11.38 -11.56
C VAL A 88 4.49 -10.14 -11.13
N LYS A 89 4.32 -9.13 -12.00
CA LYS A 89 3.50 -7.94 -11.69
C LYS A 89 2.05 -8.31 -11.37
N PHE A 90 1.46 -9.22 -12.14
CA PHE A 90 0.11 -9.71 -11.91
C PHE A 90 -0.02 -10.44 -10.56
N LEU A 91 0.91 -11.37 -10.27
CA LEU A 91 0.94 -12.08 -8.99
C LEU A 91 1.15 -11.13 -7.81
N LEU A 92 2.06 -10.16 -7.93
CA LEU A 92 2.28 -9.16 -6.90
C LEU A 92 1.01 -8.34 -6.62
N LEU A 93 0.31 -7.89 -7.66
CA LEU A 93 -0.96 -7.17 -7.52
C LEU A 93 -2.07 -8.00 -6.87
N LEU A 94 -2.07 -9.32 -7.03
CA LEU A 94 -3.00 -10.21 -6.34
C LEU A 94 -2.62 -10.46 -4.87
N VAL A 95 -1.32 -10.60 -4.60
CA VAL A 95 -0.78 -10.89 -3.25
C VAL A 95 -0.73 -9.66 -2.35
N LEU A 96 -0.81 -8.45 -2.92
CA LEU A 96 -0.80 -7.20 -2.17
C LEU A 96 -1.76 -7.27 -0.96
N THR A 97 -1.16 -7.10 0.21
CA THR A 97 -1.71 -7.47 1.52
C THR A 97 -2.84 -6.57 2.02
N LEU A 98 -3.36 -5.67 1.18
CA LEU A 98 -4.38 -4.69 1.57
C LEU A 98 -5.75 -5.32 1.76
N SER A 99 -6.09 -6.38 1.03
CA SER A 99 -7.31 -7.17 1.29
C SER A 99 -7.31 -7.71 2.73
N LEU A 100 -6.16 -8.19 3.21
CA LEU A 100 -6.02 -8.66 4.60
C LEU A 100 -6.18 -7.51 5.61
N VAL A 101 -5.61 -6.33 5.32
CA VAL A 101 -5.76 -5.16 6.19
C VAL A 101 -7.21 -4.70 6.24
N HIS A 102 -7.87 -4.57 5.08
CA HIS A 102 -9.23 -4.04 4.99
C HIS A 102 -10.28 -5.01 5.53
N PHE A 103 -10.21 -6.30 5.17
CA PHE A 103 -11.26 -7.27 5.52
C PHE A 103 -11.05 -7.95 6.88
N SER A 104 -9.82 -8.02 7.41
CA SER A 104 -9.55 -8.71 8.67
C SER A 104 -9.02 -7.77 9.75
N LEU A 105 -7.94 -7.05 9.47
CA LEU A 105 -7.21 -6.37 10.54
C LEU A 105 -7.89 -5.07 10.99
N GLN A 106 -8.43 -4.30 10.06
CA GLN A 106 -9.13 -3.05 10.36
C GLN A 106 -10.44 -3.26 11.15
N PRO A 107 -11.32 -4.21 10.79
CA PRO A 107 -12.53 -4.47 11.58
C PRO A 107 -12.25 -4.91 13.02
N GLN A 108 -11.16 -5.67 13.25
CA GLN A 108 -10.74 -6.07 14.60
C GLN A 108 -10.31 -4.85 15.44
N ILE A 109 -9.58 -3.90 14.84
CA ILE A 109 -9.17 -2.66 15.51
C ILE A 109 -10.41 -1.81 15.81
N ASP A 110 -11.28 -1.62 14.81
CA ASP A 110 -12.50 -0.81 14.95
C ASP A 110 -13.43 -1.39 16.02
N GLY A 111 -13.61 -2.71 16.07
CA GLY A 111 -14.42 -3.39 17.09
C GLY A 111 -13.88 -3.28 18.51
N LEU A 112 -12.56 -3.13 18.68
CA LEU A 112 -11.95 -2.85 19.99
C LEU A 112 -12.06 -1.37 20.37
N LEU A 113 -11.89 -0.46 19.40
CA LEU A 113 -12.06 0.99 19.63
C LEU A 113 -13.50 1.37 19.95
N ALA A 114 -14.48 0.68 19.38
CA ALA A 114 -15.90 0.91 19.66
C ALA A 114 -16.29 0.61 21.12
N LYS A 115 -15.47 -0.17 21.84
CA LYS A 115 -15.68 -0.50 23.27
C LYS A 115 -15.01 0.52 24.21
N ALA A 116 -14.26 1.48 23.68
CA ALA A 116 -13.59 2.48 24.48
C ALA A 116 -14.52 3.67 24.72
N GLU A 117 -14.68 4.05 25.98
CA GLU A 117 -15.46 5.21 26.42
C GLU A 117 -14.60 6.17 27.24
N GLY A 118 -14.99 7.44 27.27
CA GLY A 118 -14.27 8.51 27.98
C GLY A 118 -13.09 9.10 27.20
N ASP A 119 -12.20 9.77 27.93
CA ASP A 119 -11.18 10.65 27.33
C ASP A 119 -9.89 9.92 26.94
N ALA A 120 -9.66 8.71 27.47
CA ALA A 120 -8.43 7.95 27.25
C ALA A 120 -8.72 6.48 26.96
N LEU A 121 -7.87 5.86 26.13
CA LEU A 121 -8.00 4.46 25.78
C LEU A 121 -7.71 3.57 27.01
N PRO A 122 -8.67 2.75 27.47
CA PRO A 122 -8.46 1.87 28.62
C PRO A 122 -7.28 0.93 28.40
N GLN A 123 -6.47 0.68 29.45
CA GLN A 123 -5.22 -0.08 29.33
C GLN A 123 -5.45 -1.51 28.81
N ALA A 124 -6.54 -2.16 29.20
CA ALA A 124 -6.92 -3.49 28.72
C ALA A 124 -7.18 -3.51 27.20
N ILE A 125 -7.85 -2.48 26.67
CA ILE A 125 -8.11 -2.33 25.24
C ILE A 125 -6.82 -1.97 24.51
N ALA A 126 -6.02 -1.06 25.07
CA ALA A 126 -4.73 -0.65 24.50
C ALA A 126 -3.77 -1.85 24.32
N ALA A 127 -3.74 -2.78 25.28
CA ALA A 127 -2.94 -4.00 25.21
C ALA A 127 -3.36 -4.95 24.08
N GLN A 128 -4.66 -5.01 23.76
CA GLN A 128 -5.18 -5.84 22.66
C GLN A 128 -4.98 -5.18 21.29
N ILE A 129 -5.16 -3.86 21.20
CA ILE A 129 -5.03 -3.11 19.94
C ILE A 129 -3.56 -2.99 19.49
N GLY A 130 -2.61 -2.87 20.43
CA GLY A 130 -1.19 -2.66 20.13
C GLY A 130 -0.59 -3.65 19.12
N PRO A 131 -0.72 -4.97 19.34
CA PRO A 131 -0.25 -5.99 18.40
C PRO A 131 -0.90 -5.90 17.01
N LEU A 132 -2.21 -5.61 16.95
CA LEU A 132 -2.94 -5.47 15.68
C LEU A 132 -2.44 -4.26 14.89
N ARG A 133 -2.26 -3.11 15.54
CA ARG A 133 -1.67 -1.90 14.95
C ARG A 133 -0.25 -2.15 14.43
N LEU A 134 0.56 -2.89 15.18
CA LEU A 134 1.91 -3.25 14.76
C LEU A 134 1.90 -4.15 13.53
N ARG A 135 1.03 -5.17 13.50
CA ARG A 135 0.85 -6.03 12.33
C ARG A 135 0.41 -5.22 11.11
N ARG A 136 -0.52 -4.27 11.27
CA ARG A 136 -0.98 -3.38 10.19
C ARG A 136 0.17 -2.54 9.64
N LYS A 137 0.99 -1.97 10.54
CA LYS A 137 2.16 -1.18 10.18
C LYS A 137 3.18 -2.01 9.37
N ARG A 138 3.44 -3.26 9.75
CA ARG A 138 4.33 -4.16 9.00
C ARG A 138 3.78 -4.51 7.62
N LEU A 139 2.48 -4.77 7.53
CA LEU A 139 1.81 -5.03 6.24
C LEU A 139 1.85 -3.79 5.33
N ALA A 140 1.65 -2.59 5.87
CA ALA A 140 1.78 -1.35 5.10
C ALA A 140 3.20 -1.13 4.57
N ALA A 141 4.23 -1.43 5.35
CA ALA A 141 5.63 -1.37 4.91
C ALA A 141 5.94 -2.41 3.82
N THR A 142 5.47 -3.64 3.99
CA THR A 142 5.61 -4.70 2.98
C THR A 142 4.91 -4.30 1.69
N CYS A 143 3.68 -3.80 1.79
CA CYS A 143 2.92 -3.29 0.67
C CYS A 143 3.64 -2.15 -0.06
N LEU A 144 4.22 -1.19 0.67
CA LEU A 144 5.00 -0.11 0.08
C LEU A 144 6.15 -0.65 -0.77
N PHE A 145 6.92 -1.60 -0.24
CA PHE A 145 8.00 -2.26 -0.99
C PHE A 145 7.49 -2.96 -2.26
N LEU A 146 6.40 -3.72 -2.16
CA LEU A 146 5.81 -4.44 -3.30
C LEU A 146 5.27 -3.48 -4.38
N VAL A 147 4.66 -2.36 -3.97
CA VAL A 147 4.18 -1.33 -4.89
C VAL A 147 5.34 -0.69 -5.66
N ILE A 148 6.40 -0.26 -4.97
CA ILE A 148 7.57 0.32 -5.63
C ILE A 148 8.21 -0.69 -6.59
N THR A 149 8.36 -1.94 -6.15
CA THR A 149 8.88 -3.02 -7.00
C THR A 149 8.01 -3.24 -8.24
N THR A 150 6.69 -3.20 -8.08
CA THR A 150 5.73 -3.33 -9.20
C THR A 150 5.88 -2.20 -10.22
N VAL A 151 6.12 -0.97 -9.75
CA VAL A 151 6.39 0.19 -10.63
C VAL A 151 7.72 0.01 -11.37
N LEU A 152 8.78 -0.39 -10.68
CA LEU A 152 10.10 -0.66 -11.28
C LEU A 152 10.03 -1.74 -12.36
N LEU A 153 9.32 -2.84 -12.10
CA LEU A 153 9.07 -3.89 -13.09
C LEU A 153 8.23 -3.37 -14.27
N GLY A 154 7.26 -2.48 -14.02
CA GLY A 154 6.51 -1.80 -15.08
C GLY A 154 7.40 -0.98 -16.01
N LEU A 155 8.39 -0.28 -15.47
CA LEU A 155 9.37 0.47 -16.27
C LEU A 155 10.23 -0.47 -17.14
N GLN A 156 10.62 -1.63 -16.61
CA GLN A 156 11.38 -2.66 -17.32
C GLN A 156 10.65 -3.24 -18.56
N VAL A 157 9.31 -3.18 -18.58
CA VAL A 157 8.52 -3.59 -19.76
C VAL A 157 8.70 -2.61 -20.92
N VAL A 158 8.84 -1.31 -20.62
CA VAL A 158 8.96 -0.25 -21.62
C VAL A 158 10.43 -0.01 -22.02
N SER A 159 11.33 0.01 -21.04
CA SER A 159 12.76 0.21 -21.25
C SER A 159 13.55 -0.72 -20.33
N ARG A 160 14.39 -1.58 -20.92
CA ARG A 160 15.19 -2.53 -20.16
C ARG A 160 16.39 -1.84 -19.54
N PHE A 161 16.50 -1.91 -18.22
CA PHE A 161 17.72 -1.49 -17.51
C PHE A 161 18.69 -2.66 -17.35
N ALA A 162 19.97 -2.35 -17.15
CA ALA A 162 20.96 -3.33 -16.72
C ALA A 162 20.51 -4.05 -15.44
N ALA A 163 20.77 -5.36 -15.34
CA ALA A 163 20.36 -6.18 -14.20
C ALA A 163 20.89 -5.64 -12.86
N SER A 164 22.11 -5.12 -12.85
CA SER A 164 22.73 -4.48 -11.68
C SER A 164 21.93 -3.27 -11.20
N LEU A 165 21.50 -2.40 -12.10
CA LEU A 165 20.68 -1.24 -11.76
C LEU A 165 19.32 -1.67 -11.18
N THR A 166 18.68 -2.68 -11.76
CA THR A 166 17.42 -3.23 -11.22
C THR A 166 17.59 -3.72 -9.78
N VAL A 167 18.65 -4.48 -9.51
CA VAL A 167 18.96 -4.98 -8.16
C VAL A 167 19.18 -3.82 -7.20
N ILE A 168 19.97 -2.81 -7.59
CA ILE A 168 20.20 -1.61 -6.77
C ILE A 168 18.87 -0.90 -6.45
N LEU A 169 18.01 -0.69 -7.45
CA LEU A 169 16.73 -0.02 -7.26
C LEU A 169 15.78 -0.81 -6.34
N ILE A 170 15.77 -2.14 -6.44
CA ILE A 170 14.98 -3.01 -5.53
C ILE A 170 15.53 -2.93 -4.11
N VAL A 171 16.85 -2.94 -3.92
CA VAL A 171 17.47 -2.79 -2.59
C VAL A 171 17.14 -1.42 -2.00
N LEU A 172 17.22 -0.34 -2.80
CA LEU A 172 16.82 1.00 -2.36
C LEU A 172 15.34 1.07 -1.99
N ALA A 173 14.46 0.40 -2.74
CA ALA A 173 13.04 0.31 -2.41
C ALA A 173 12.81 -0.40 -1.06
N ALA A 174 13.54 -1.49 -0.79
CA ALA A 174 13.47 -2.20 0.48
C ALA A 174 13.99 -1.34 1.64
N LEU A 175 15.14 -0.68 1.46
CA LEU A 175 15.71 0.24 2.46
C LEU A 175 14.77 1.41 2.74
N PHE A 176 14.14 1.99 1.72
CA PHE A 176 13.17 3.06 1.87
C PHE A 176 11.94 2.58 2.66
N ALA A 177 11.33 1.45 2.27
CA ALA A 177 10.18 0.89 3.00
C ALA A 177 10.53 0.59 4.47
N TRP A 178 11.74 0.08 4.72
CA TRP A 178 12.26 -0.14 6.08
C TRP A 178 12.47 1.16 6.86
N ARG A 179 13.05 2.19 6.23
CA ARG A 179 13.27 3.51 6.84
C ARG A 179 11.95 4.14 7.28
N VAL A 180 10.95 4.16 6.40
CA VAL A 180 9.61 4.69 6.69
C VAL A 180 8.90 3.84 7.76
N TYR A 181 9.11 2.52 7.77
CA TYR A 181 8.61 1.67 8.86
C TYR A 181 9.24 2.01 10.22
N ARG A 182 10.54 2.26 10.28
CA ARG A 182 11.26 2.49 11.55
C ARG A 182 11.14 3.91 12.07
N SER A 183 10.98 4.89 11.19
CA SER A 183 11.22 6.29 11.52
C SER A 183 10.39 7.25 10.67
N ARG A 184 10.21 8.47 11.18
CA ARG A 184 9.50 9.55 10.51
C ARG A 184 10.28 10.08 9.31
N ILE A 185 9.54 10.52 8.30
CA ILE A 185 10.06 11.14 7.07
C ILE A 185 9.34 12.47 6.84
N PRO A 186 9.64 13.52 7.63
CA PRO A 186 8.92 14.80 7.58
C PRO A 186 8.90 15.44 6.19
N TYR A 187 9.92 15.17 5.35
CA TYR A 187 10.03 15.72 4.00
C TYR A 187 9.70 14.71 2.90
N GLY A 188 9.06 13.60 3.24
CA GLY A 188 8.67 12.53 2.31
C GLY A 188 9.81 11.57 1.94
N TRP A 189 11.02 12.09 1.73
CA TRP A 189 12.23 11.30 1.44
C TRP A 189 13.18 11.15 2.64
N VAL A 190 13.19 12.17 3.51
CA VAL A 190 14.09 12.30 4.67
C VAL A 190 13.27 12.48 5.93
#